data_AF-A0A376FSA4-F1
#
_entry.id   AF-A0A376FSA4-F1
#
_cell.length_a   1.000
_cell.length_b   1.000
_cell.length_c   1.000
_cell.angle_alpha   90.00
_cell.angle_beta   90.00
_cell.angle_gamma   90.00
#
_symmetry.space_group_name_H-M   'P 1'
#
loop_
_entity.id
_entity.type
_entity.pdbx_description
1 polymer ?
#
loop_
_entity_poly.entity_id
_entity_poly.type
_entity_poly.pdbx_seq_one_letter_code
_entity_poly.pdbx_strand_id
1 'polypeptide(L)'
;MKVWMAILISILCWQSSVWAVCPAWSPARAQEEISRLQQQIKQWDDDYWKEGKSEVEDGVYDQLSARLTQWQRCFVSEPRDVMMPPLNGAVMHPVAHTGVRKMADKNALSLWMRERSDLWVQPKVDGVAVTLVYRDGKLNKAISRGNGLKGEDWTQKVSLISAVPQTVSGPLANSTLQGEIFLQREGHIQQQMGGINARTKVAGLMMRQGNSDTLNSLAVFVWAWPDGPQLMTDRLKELATAGFTLTQRYTRAVKNADEVARVRNEWWKAKLPFVTDGVVVRGAKEPESRHWLPGQAEWLVAWKYQPVAQVAEVKAIQFAVGKSGKISVVASLAPVMLDDKKVQRVNIGSVRRWQEWDIAPGDQILVSLAGQGIPRIDDVVWRGAERTKPTPPENRFNSLTCYFASDVCQEQFISRLVWLGSKQVLGLDGIGGAGWRALHQTHRFEHIFSWLLLTPEQLQNTPGIAKSKSAQLWHQFNLARNQPFTRWVMAMGIPLTRAALNASDERSWSQLLFSTEQFWQQLPGTGSGRARQVIEWKENAQIKKLGSWLAAQQITGFEP
;
A
#
# COMPACT_ATOMS: atom_id res chain seq x y z
N MET A 1 -33.00 36.53 -10.88
CA MET A 1 -31.54 36.56 -10.63
C MET A 1 -31.12 36.40 -9.17
N LYS A 2 -31.85 36.94 -8.17
CA LYS A 2 -31.46 36.80 -6.75
C LYS A 2 -31.76 35.43 -6.10
N VAL A 3 -32.59 34.58 -6.71
CA VAL A 3 -32.92 33.23 -6.18
C VAL A 3 -31.93 32.15 -6.65
N TRP A 4 -31.31 32.31 -7.81
CA TRP A 4 -30.29 31.37 -8.32
C TRP A 4 -28.93 31.51 -7.61
N MET A 5 -28.67 32.69 -7.03
CA MET A 5 -27.44 32.95 -6.28
C MET A 5 -27.45 32.31 -4.89
N ALA A 6 -28.65 32.10 -4.29
CA ALA A 6 -28.79 31.41 -3.01
C ALA A 6 -28.60 29.88 -3.13
N ILE A 7 -29.01 29.27 -4.24
CA ILE A 7 -28.88 27.82 -4.47
C ILE A 7 -27.43 27.42 -4.78
N LEU A 8 -26.67 28.29 -5.45
CA LEU A 8 -25.24 28.10 -5.69
C LEU A 8 -24.40 28.20 -4.40
N ILE A 9 -24.82 29.00 -3.41
CA ILE A 9 -24.14 29.11 -2.11
C ILE A 9 -24.44 27.91 -1.21
N SER A 10 -25.64 27.30 -1.29
CA SER A 10 -25.94 26.06 -0.55
C SER A 10 -25.25 24.81 -1.12
N ILE A 11 -24.91 24.79 -2.42
CA ILE A 11 -24.20 23.68 -3.06
C ILE A 11 -22.68 23.79 -2.87
N LEU A 12 -22.15 24.99 -2.58
CA LEU A 12 -20.73 25.20 -2.26
C LEU A 12 -20.33 24.81 -0.82
N CYS A 13 -21.28 24.53 0.08
CA CYS A 13 -21.00 24.02 1.42
C CYS A 13 -20.91 22.49 1.52
N TRP A 14 -21.07 21.76 0.41
CA TRP A 14 -20.80 20.32 0.34
C TRP A 14 -19.45 20.07 -0.35
N GLN A 15 -18.45 20.88 -0.03
CA GLN A 15 -17.07 20.43 -0.19
C GLN A 15 -16.88 19.32 0.83
N SER A 16 -16.71 18.11 0.33
CA SER A 16 -16.32 16.93 1.06
C SER A 16 -15.08 17.21 1.90
N SER A 17 -15.30 17.68 3.12
CA SER A 17 -14.38 17.38 4.21
C SER A 17 -14.30 15.86 4.21
N VAL A 18 -13.12 15.31 3.95
CA VAL A 18 -12.86 13.92 4.31
C VAL A 18 -12.97 13.92 5.82
N TRP A 19 -14.18 13.69 6.34
CA TRP A 19 -14.41 13.52 7.76
C TRP A 19 -13.50 12.35 8.14
N ALA A 20 -12.42 12.67 8.85
CA ALA A 20 -11.57 11.69 9.45
C ALA A 20 -12.45 11.01 10.51
N VAL A 21 -13.13 9.93 10.13
CA VAL A 21 -14.15 9.28 10.96
C VAL A 21 -13.51 8.90 12.28
N CYS A 22 -13.95 9.54 13.36
CA CYS A 22 -13.49 9.21 14.69
C CYS A 22 -13.93 7.77 15.03
N PRO A 23 -13.04 6.95 15.61
CA PRO A 23 -13.41 5.63 16.06
C PRO A 23 -14.56 5.68 17.09
N ALA A 24 -15.44 4.69 17.08
CA ALA A 24 -16.48 4.54 18.10
C ALA A 24 -15.90 3.79 19.32
N TRP A 25 -15.03 4.46 20.08
CA TRP A 25 -14.36 3.89 21.25
C TRP A 25 -14.95 4.39 22.57
N SER A 26 -14.85 3.56 23.62
CA SER A 26 -15.08 4.04 24.99
C SER A 26 -13.97 5.02 25.40
N PRO A 27 -14.23 5.96 26.32
CA PRO A 27 -13.20 6.88 26.82
C PRO A 27 -11.96 6.16 27.38
N ALA A 28 -12.16 5.05 28.08
CA ALA A 28 -11.06 4.25 28.63
C ALA A 28 -10.16 3.68 27.52
N ARG A 29 -10.77 3.08 26.49
CA ARG A 29 -10.02 2.54 25.33
C ARG A 29 -9.28 3.65 24.59
N ALA A 30 -9.94 4.79 24.35
CA ALA A 30 -9.32 5.91 23.67
C ALA A 30 -8.07 6.41 24.41
N GLN A 31 -8.17 6.55 25.74
CA GLN A 31 -7.04 6.97 26.58
C GLN A 31 -5.88 5.97 26.50
N GLU A 32 -6.17 4.67 26.54
CA GLU A 32 -5.15 3.61 26.44
C GLU A 32 -4.44 3.62 25.08
N GLU A 33 -5.19 3.63 23.97
CA GLU A 33 -4.64 3.63 22.61
C GLU A 33 -3.76 4.86 22.35
N ILE A 34 -4.25 6.05 22.75
CA ILE A 34 -3.49 7.31 22.62
C ILE A 34 -2.21 7.26 23.45
N SER A 35 -2.30 6.82 24.71
CA SER A 35 -1.13 6.78 25.61
C SER A 35 -0.07 5.80 25.10
N ARG A 36 -0.47 4.60 24.66
CA ARG A 36 0.44 3.60 24.11
C ARG A 36 1.09 4.06 22.81
N LEU A 37 0.32 4.62 21.88
CA LEU A 37 0.87 5.09 20.61
C LEU A 37 1.80 6.29 20.80
N GLN A 38 1.46 7.19 21.72
CA GLN A 38 2.33 8.31 22.09
C GLN A 38 3.65 7.83 22.69
N GLN A 39 3.62 6.82 23.57
CA GLN A 39 4.84 6.22 24.11
C GLN A 39 5.69 5.56 23.03
N GLN A 40 5.08 4.86 22.08
CA GLN A 40 5.80 4.22 20.97
C GLN A 40 6.48 5.25 20.06
N ILE A 41 5.78 6.33 19.69
CA ILE A 41 6.36 7.41 18.88
C ILE A 41 7.52 8.07 19.62
N LYS A 42 7.36 8.34 20.92
CA LYS A 42 8.44 8.89 21.75
C LYS A 42 9.66 7.98 21.77
N GLN A 43 9.47 6.67 21.89
CA GLN A 43 10.58 5.71 21.85
C GLN A 43 11.31 5.77 20.50
N TRP A 44 10.57 5.78 19.38
CA TRP A 44 11.19 5.92 18.06
C TRP A 44 11.93 7.24 17.88
N ASP A 45 11.40 8.34 18.42
CA ASP A 45 12.10 9.62 18.41
C ASP A 45 13.40 9.54 19.23
N ASP A 46 13.35 8.95 20.42
CA ASP A 46 14.52 8.78 21.28
C ASP A 46 15.59 7.90 20.60
N ASP A 47 15.21 6.75 20.01
CA ASP A 47 16.12 5.85 19.28
C ASP A 47 16.76 6.56 18.08
N TYR A 48 15.97 7.35 17.34
CA TYR A 48 16.46 8.09 16.20
C TYR A 48 17.44 9.19 16.61
N TRP A 49 17.07 10.03 17.57
CA TRP A 49 17.85 11.20 17.95
C TRP A 49 19.05 10.89 18.84
N LYS A 50 19.00 9.84 19.67
CA LYS A 50 20.08 9.47 20.59
C LYS A 50 20.99 8.39 20.04
N GLU A 51 20.44 7.41 19.31
CA GLU A 51 21.19 6.25 18.84
C GLU A 51 21.42 6.22 17.33
N GLY A 52 20.70 7.06 16.56
CA GLY A 52 20.74 7.01 15.10
C GLY A 52 20.18 5.73 14.52
N LYS A 53 19.29 5.07 15.26
CA LYS A 53 18.60 3.85 14.84
C LYS A 53 17.12 4.16 14.61
N SER A 54 16.52 3.49 13.64
CA SER A 54 15.08 3.50 13.42
C SER A 54 14.66 2.10 13.05
N GLU A 55 13.93 1.45 13.95
CA GLU A 55 13.32 0.15 13.70
C GLU A 55 12.04 0.26 12.85
N VAL A 56 11.52 1.48 12.71
CA VAL A 56 10.33 1.80 11.91
C VAL A 56 10.74 2.49 10.61
N GLU A 57 10.04 2.18 9.52
CA GLU A 57 10.19 2.92 8.26
C GLU A 57 9.55 4.32 8.38
N ASP A 58 10.20 5.35 7.82
CA ASP A 58 9.72 6.75 7.85
C ASP A 58 8.26 6.91 7.41
N GLY A 59 7.85 6.15 6.39
CA GLY A 59 6.48 6.18 5.88
C GLY A 59 5.46 5.65 6.89
N VAL A 60 5.83 4.66 7.70
CA VAL A 60 5.00 4.10 8.77
C VAL A 60 4.94 5.08 9.94
N TYR A 61 6.09 5.64 10.34
CA TYR A 61 6.17 6.67 11.38
C TYR A 61 5.28 7.88 11.05
N ASP A 62 5.43 8.46 9.85
CA ASP A 62 4.65 9.62 9.40
C ASP A 62 3.12 9.33 9.49
N GLN A 63 2.71 8.12 9.10
CA GLN A 63 1.30 7.70 9.10
C GLN A 63 0.75 7.42 10.50
N LEU A 64 1.54 6.81 11.38
CA LEU A 64 1.15 6.55 12.78
C LEU A 64 1.14 7.85 13.61
N SER A 65 2.05 8.79 13.36
CA SER A 65 2.04 10.11 13.99
C SER A 65 0.82 10.94 13.56
N ALA A 66 0.47 10.90 12.27
CA ALA A 66 -0.78 11.48 11.79
C ALA A 66 -2.01 10.82 12.43
N ARG A 67 -1.97 9.50 12.64
CA ARG A 67 -3.04 8.76 13.33
C ARG A 67 -3.19 9.16 14.80
N LEU A 68 -2.08 9.30 15.53
CA LEU A 68 -2.09 9.78 16.91
C LEU A 68 -2.74 11.17 16.98
N THR A 69 -2.33 12.08 16.08
CA THR A 69 -2.91 13.43 15.99
C THR A 69 -4.42 13.36 15.73
N GLN A 70 -4.87 12.46 14.85
CA GLN A 70 -6.29 12.24 14.58
C GLN A 70 -7.02 11.76 15.85
N TRP A 71 -6.50 10.75 16.55
CA TRP A 71 -7.12 10.23 17.76
C TRP A 71 -7.19 11.27 18.87
N GLN A 72 -6.12 12.04 19.07
CA GLN A 72 -6.11 13.16 20.01
C GLN A 72 -7.20 14.18 19.67
N ARG A 73 -7.37 14.57 18.39
CA ARG A 73 -8.46 15.47 18.00
C ARG A 73 -9.86 14.88 18.25
N CYS A 74 -10.00 13.57 18.15
CA CYS A 74 -11.29 12.91 18.36
C CYS A 74 -11.68 12.81 19.84
N PHE A 75 -10.71 12.66 20.74
CA PHE A 75 -10.98 12.26 22.14
C PHE A 75 -10.37 13.18 23.19
N VAL A 76 -9.44 14.07 22.82
CA VAL A 76 -8.76 14.99 23.73
C VAL A 76 -9.16 16.42 23.38
N SER A 77 -9.77 17.13 24.34
CA SER A 77 -10.28 18.48 24.17
C SER A 77 -9.21 19.58 24.24
N GLU A 78 -7.99 19.26 24.68
CA GLU A 78 -6.88 20.21 24.76
C GLU A 78 -5.65 19.74 23.96
N PRO A 79 -5.16 20.54 23.00
CA PRO A 79 -3.89 20.26 22.34
C PRO A 79 -2.76 20.48 23.36
N ARG A 80 -2.08 19.40 23.76
CA ARG A 80 -0.77 19.54 24.41
C ARG A 80 0.21 20.04 23.36
N ASP A 81 0.89 21.14 23.67
CA ASP A 81 1.98 21.66 22.86
C ASP A 81 2.93 20.53 22.48
N VAL A 82 3.18 20.40 21.17
CA VAL A 82 4.23 19.54 20.64
C VAL A 82 5.54 20.11 21.19
N MET A 83 6.00 19.56 22.31
CA MET A 83 7.29 19.90 22.89
C MET A 83 8.34 19.74 21.78
N MET A 84 8.96 20.85 21.39
CA MET A 84 10.17 20.78 20.59
C MET A 84 11.14 19.83 21.30
N PRO A 85 11.88 18.99 20.55
CA PRO A 85 12.90 18.14 21.15
C PRO A 85 13.79 19.00 22.07
N PRO A 86 14.25 18.46 23.21
CA PRO A 86 15.17 19.18 24.08
C PRO A 86 16.34 19.73 23.27
N LEU A 87 16.90 20.86 23.74
CA LEU A 87 18.09 21.50 23.16
C LEU A 87 19.27 20.50 23.18
N ASN A 88 19.34 19.62 22.19
CA ASN A 88 20.46 18.72 22.00
C ASN A 88 21.44 19.38 21.03
N GLY A 89 22.70 19.50 21.45
CA GLY A 89 23.77 20.17 20.70
C GLY A 89 24.21 21.49 21.34
N ALA A 90 25.53 21.65 21.50
CA ALA A 90 26.13 22.82 22.15
C ALA A 90 26.44 23.97 21.18
N VAL A 91 26.41 23.74 19.87
CA VAL A 91 26.92 24.68 18.87
C VAL A 91 25.77 25.44 18.20
N MET A 92 25.81 26.77 18.29
CA MET A 92 24.87 27.65 17.58
C MET A 92 25.13 27.64 16.07
N HIS A 93 24.07 27.56 15.29
CA HIS A 93 24.14 27.76 13.84
C HIS A 93 24.34 29.25 13.52
N PRO A 94 25.22 29.61 12.55
CA PRO A 94 25.30 30.98 12.04
C PRO A 94 24.01 31.43 11.34
N VAL A 95 23.31 30.48 10.71
CA VAL A 95 22.00 30.67 10.08
C VAL A 95 21.11 29.48 10.47
N ALA A 96 19.90 29.75 10.96
CA ALA A 96 19.00 28.71 11.42
C ALA A 96 18.51 27.78 10.27
N HIS A 97 18.17 26.54 10.61
CA HIS A 97 17.46 25.64 9.69
C HIS A 97 15.96 25.87 9.79
N THR A 98 15.31 26.10 8.66
CA THR A 98 13.87 26.40 8.58
C THR A 98 13.00 25.16 8.42
N GLY A 99 13.53 24.09 7.82
CA GLY A 99 12.72 22.94 7.41
C GLY A 99 11.84 23.26 6.20
N VAL A 100 10.93 22.35 5.85
CA VAL A 100 10.09 22.46 4.65
C VAL A 100 8.64 22.08 4.91
N ARG A 101 7.71 22.87 4.39
CA ARG A 101 6.27 22.56 4.45
C ARG A 101 5.93 21.51 3.39
N LYS A 102 5.22 20.45 3.79
CA LYS A 102 4.79 19.34 2.89
C LYS A 102 3.52 19.75 2.12
N MET A 103 3.52 19.57 0.79
CA MET A 103 2.34 19.70 -0.07
C MET A 103 1.65 18.35 -0.22
N ALA A 104 0.32 18.32 -0.06
CA ALA A 104 -0.46 17.09 -0.17
C ALA A 104 -0.51 16.56 -1.62
N ASP A 105 -0.69 17.45 -2.58
CA ASP A 105 -0.87 17.10 -3.99
C ASP A 105 -0.43 18.22 -4.95
N LYS A 106 -0.62 17.97 -6.24
CA LYS A 106 -0.31 18.90 -7.32
C LYS A 106 -1.14 20.19 -7.26
N ASN A 107 -2.39 20.12 -6.78
CA ASN A 107 -3.27 21.28 -6.71
C ASN A 107 -2.80 22.25 -5.61
N ALA A 108 -2.47 21.71 -4.44
CA ALA A 108 -1.86 22.47 -3.34
C ALA A 108 -0.55 23.14 -3.78
N LEU A 109 0.30 22.40 -4.52
CA LEU A 109 1.51 22.97 -5.11
C LEU A 109 1.19 24.09 -6.11
N SER A 110 0.26 23.86 -7.03
CA SER A 110 -0.15 24.86 -8.03
C SER A 110 -0.61 26.16 -7.38
N LEU A 111 -1.41 26.08 -6.32
CA LEU A 111 -1.85 27.26 -5.55
C LEU A 111 -0.67 28.01 -4.93
N TRP A 112 0.28 27.31 -4.31
CA TRP A 112 1.47 27.93 -3.73
C TRP A 112 2.35 28.63 -4.78
N MET A 113 2.44 28.07 -6.00
CA MET A 113 3.22 28.65 -7.09
C MET A 113 2.59 29.90 -7.73
N ARG A 114 1.28 30.14 -7.60
CA ARG A 114 0.57 31.24 -8.30
C ARG A 114 1.11 32.63 -7.99
N GLU A 115 1.56 32.84 -6.76
CA GLU A 115 2.05 34.14 -6.27
C GLU A 115 3.57 34.28 -6.37
N ARG A 116 4.24 33.37 -7.08
CA ARG A 116 5.71 33.27 -7.10
C ARG A 116 6.23 33.14 -8.52
N SER A 117 7.34 33.81 -8.78
CA SER A 117 8.11 33.72 -10.02
C SER A 117 9.52 33.22 -9.74
N ASP A 118 10.25 32.84 -10.79
CA ASP A 118 11.63 32.35 -10.69
C ASP A 118 11.76 31.17 -9.70
N LEU A 119 11.04 30.10 -10.05
CA LEU A 119 10.95 28.89 -9.24
C LEU A 119 11.91 27.82 -9.75
N TRP A 120 12.46 27.07 -8.80
CA TRP A 120 13.43 26.02 -9.05
C TRP A 120 13.01 24.75 -8.31
N VAL A 121 13.26 23.61 -8.92
CA VAL A 121 13.01 22.29 -8.35
C VAL A 121 14.32 21.56 -8.09
N GLN A 122 14.40 20.91 -6.94
CA GLN A 122 15.54 20.11 -6.50
C GLN A 122 15.03 18.74 -6.01
N PRO A 123 15.83 17.66 -6.11
CA PRO A 123 15.47 16.40 -5.49
C PRO A 123 15.45 16.60 -3.98
N LYS A 124 14.43 16.05 -3.32
CA LYS A 124 14.46 15.94 -1.86
C LYS A 124 15.32 14.74 -1.52
N VAL A 125 16.63 14.98 -1.37
CA VAL A 125 17.63 13.96 -1.04
C VAL A 125 17.35 13.43 0.36
N ASP A 126 17.37 12.11 0.50
CA ASP A 126 17.08 11.43 1.77
C ASP A 126 18.36 11.21 2.58
N GLY A 127 18.54 12.00 3.63
CA GLY A 127 19.76 12.05 4.42
C GLY A 127 19.57 12.79 5.76
N VAL A 128 20.65 13.41 6.25
CA VAL A 128 20.63 14.27 7.43
C VAL A 128 21.19 15.65 7.11
N ALA A 129 20.49 16.69 7.57
CA ALA A 129 20.89 18.06 7.34
C ALA A 129 22.17 18.46 8.10
N VAL A 130 23.03 19.25 7.45
CA VAL A 130 24.29 19.78 7.97
C VAL A 130 24.46 21.26 7.60
N THR A 131 25.11 22.02 8.47
CA THR A 131 25.65 23.35 8.17
C THR A 131 27.16 23.24 7.99
N LEU A 132 27.71 23.74 6.87
CA LEU A 132 29.14 23.86 6.62
C LEU A 132 29.54 25.33 6.71
N VAL A 133 30.54 25.64 7.51
CA VAL A 133 31.06 27.01 7.67
C VAL A 133 32.48 27.05 7.12
N TYR A 134 32.69 27.86 6.10
CA TYR A 134 34.01 28.13 5.53
C TYR A 134 34.52 29.48 6.04
N ARG A 135 35.79 29.50 6.45
CA ARG A 135 36.50 30.72 6.86
C ARG A 135 37.88 30.71 6.21
N ASP A 136 38.25 31.83 5.60
CA ASP A 136 39.52 32.00 4.88
C ASP A 136 39.83 30.83 3.91
N GLY A 137 38.78 30.35 3.24
CA GLY A 137 38.86 29.27 2.26
C GLY A 137 39.02 27.87 2.83
N LYS A 138 38.90 27.66 4.15
CA LYS A 138 38.99 26.33 4.79
C LYS A 138 37.69 25.98 5.50
N LEU A 139 37.35 24.69 5.51
CA LEU A 139 36.25 24.17 6.32
C LEU A 139 36.57 24.41 7.80
N ASN A 140 35.84 25.32 8.44
CA ASN A 140 36.05 25.72 9.82
C ASN A 140 35.16 24.93 10.79
N LYS A 141 33.89 24.74 10.43
CA LYS A 141 32.92 23.97 11.22
C LYS A 141 31.96 23.20 10.34
N ALA A 142 31.54 22.03 10.83
CA ALA A 142 30.36 21.34 10.35
C ALA A 142 29.42 21.04 11.51
N ILE A 143 28.16 21.45 11.41
CA ILE A 143 27.20 21.41 12.52
C ILE A 143 25.98 20.59 12.08
N SER A 144 25.58 19.61 12.89
CA SER A 144 24.34 18.85 12.66
C SER A 144 23.12 19.77 12.75
N ARG A 145 21.98 19.38 12.17
CA ARG A 145 20.76 20.20 12.26
C ARG A 145 20.31 20.46 13.70
N GLY A 146 20.36 19.46 14.57
CA GLY A 146 19.77 19.50 15.92
C GLY A 146 18.32 20.02 15.89
N ASN A 147 18.01 21.02 16.71
CA ASN A 147 16.68 21.65 16.74
C ASN A 147 16.49 22.77 15.69
N GLY A 148 17.50 23.00 14.85
CA GLY A 148 17.55 24.02 13.81
C GLY A 148 18.13 25.37 14.25
N LEU A 149 18.29 25.62 15.55
CA LEU A 149 19.03 26.77 16.10
C LEU A 149 20.40 26.36 16.63
N LYS A 150 20.46 25.19 17.25
CA LYS A 150 21.67 24.54 17.75
C LYS A 150 21.78 23.12 17.23
N GLY A 151 23.01 22.63 17.11
CA GLY A 151 23.32 21.27 16.75
C GLY A 151 24.64 20.79 17.37
N GLU A 152 25.04 19.59 16.96
CA GLU A 152 26.28 18.95 17.39
C GLU A 152 27.43 19.34 16.46
N ASP A 153 28.64 19.37 17.02
CA ASP A 153 29.85 19.53 16.22
C ASP A 153 30.18 18.21 15.51
N TRP A 154 30.06 18.22 14.18
CA TRP A 154 30.40 17.09 13.31
C TRP A 154 31.67 17.36 12.50
N THR A 155 32.43 18.42 12.80
CA THR A 155 33.57 18.89 12.00
C THR A 155 34.57 17.79 11.70
N GLN A 156 34.98 17.03 12.72
CA GLN A 156 35.95 15.94 12.57
C GLN A 156 35.47 14.82 11.62
N LYS A 157 34.18 14.48 11.64
CA LYS A 157 33.63 13.43 10.78
C LYS A 157 33.41 13.94 9.36
N VAL A 158 32.86 15.13 9.24
CA VAL A 158 32.56 15.75 7.95
C VAL A 158 33.84 16.06 7.18
N SER A 159 34.96 16.36 7.86
CA SER A 159 36.27 16.51 7.21
C SER A 159 36.81 15.23 6.57
N LEU A 160 36.27 14.06 6.95
CA LEU A 160 36.62 12.76 6.37
C LEU A 160 35.70 12.34 5.22
N ILE A 161 34.63 13.10 4.96
CA ILE A 161 33.73 12.83 3.83
C ILE A 161 34.38 13.39 2.57
N SER A 162 34.86 12.50 1.69
CA SER A 162 35.57 12.88 0.46
C SER A 162 34.80 13.85 -0.45
N ALA A 163 33.47 13.83 -0.42
CA ALA A 163 32.62 14.73 -1.20
C ALA A 163 32.55 16.17 -0.65
N VAL A 164 33.09 16.43 0.55
CA VAL A 164 33.12 17.76 1.17
C VAL A 164 34.48 18.40 0.88
N PRO A 165 34.54 19.47 0.07
CA PRO A 165 35.77 20.19 -0.19
C PRO A 165 36.36 20.75 1.13
N GLN A 166 37.60 20.40 1.44
CA GLN A 166 38.28 20.92 2.64
C GLN A 166 38.74 22.36 2.45
N THR A 167 39.01 22.74 1.20
CA THR A 167 39.34 24.10 0.80
C THR A 167 38.42 24.57 -0.33
N VAL A 168 38.06 25.84 -0.27
CA VAL A 168 37.26 26.55 -1.28
C VAL A 168 37.88 27.93 -1.55
N SER A 169 37.53 28.54 -2.67
CA SER A 169 38.06 29.84 -3.08
C SER A 169 36.94 30.79 -3.50
N GLY A 170 37.31 32.04 -3.80
CA GLY A 170 36.38 33.04 -4.30
C GLY A 170 35.28 33.38 -3.29
N PRO A 171 34.03 33.58 -3.73
CA PRO A 171 32.94 34.01 -2.84
C PRO A 171 32.60 33.01 -1.73
N LEU A 172 32.97 31.73 -1.87
CA LEU A 172 32.75 30.72 -0.82
C LEU A 172 33.76 30.77 0.31
N ALA A 173 34.89 31.48 0.16
CA ALA A 173 35.98 31.47 1.14
C ALA A 173 35.52 31.88 2.55
N ASN A 174 34.50 32.72 2.65
CA ASN A 174 33.84 33.13 3.88
C ASN A 174 32.32 32.97 3.73
N SER A 175 31.83 31.74 3.82
CA SER A 175 30.43 31.41 3.56
C SER A 175 29.85 30.44 4.57
N THR A 176 28.52 30.44 4.66
CA THR A 176 27.77 29.38 5.35
C THR A 176 26.93 28.63 4.32
N LEU A 177 27.10 27.32 4.25
CA LEU A 177 26.28 26.45 3.40
C LEU A 177 25.39 25.57 4.27
N GLN A 178 24.16 25.33 3.83
CA GLN A 178 23.30 24.31 4.40
C GLN A 178 23.04 23.23 3.35
N GLY A 179 23.17 21.98 3.75
CA GLY A 179 23.10 20.84 2.86
C GLY A 179 22.57 19.59 3.54
N GLU A 180 22.49 18.52 2.78
CA GLU A 180 22.10 17.19 3.25
C GLU A 180 23.29 16.24 3.07
N ILE A 181 23.77 15.63 4.16
CA ILE A 181 24.66 14.48 4.08
C ILE A 181 23.81 13.26 3.78
N PHE A 182 24.17 12.50 2.74
CA PHE A 182 23.39 11.36 2.29
C PHE A 182 24.29 10.17 1.95
N LEU A 183 23.67 8.99 1.86
CA LEU A 183 24.34 7.75 1.50
C LEU A 183 24.41 7.61 -0.03
N GLN A 184 25.61 7.51 -0.57
CA GLN A 184 25.81 7.27 -2.00
C GLN A 184 25.26 5.90 -2.39
N ARG A 185 24.39 5.90 -3.41
CA ARG A 185 23.73 4.71 -3.96
C ARG A 185 23.59 4.87 -5.47
N GLU A 186 24.70 4.67 -6.16
CA GLU A 186 24.72 4.70 -7.62
C GLU A 186 23.69 3.73 -8.23
N GLY A 187 22.88 4.24 -9.15
CA GLY A 187 21.87 3.44 -9.83
C GLY A 187 20.58 3.21 -9.07
N HIS A 188 20.34 3.90 -7.94
CA HIS A 188 19.11 3.75 -7.16
C HIS A 188 17.90 4.25 -7.96
N ILE A 189 16.83 3.43 -8.00
CA ILE A 189 15.55 3.77 -8.64
C ILE A 189 14.47 3.78 -7.57
N GLN A 190 14.01 4.97 -7.17
CA GLN A 190 13.07 5.13 -6.07
C GLN A 190 11.75 4.37 -6.26
N GLN A 191 11.21 4.33 -7.48
CA GLN A 191 9.97 3.59 -7.78
C GLN A 191 10.08 2.09 -7.50
N GLN A 192 11.26 1.50 -7.68
CA GLN A 192 11.47 0.06 -7.57
C GLN A 192 12.03 -0.34 -6.21
N MET A 193 12.89 0.51 -5.64
CA MET A 193 13.71 0.17 -4.48
C MET A 193 13.24 0.82 -3.17
N GLY A 194 12.42 1.88 -3.23
CA GLY A 194 11.99 2.62 -2.04
C GLY A 194 13.13 3.31 -1.28
N GLY A 195 12.86 3.73 -0.03
CA GLY A 195 13.77 4.55 0.78
C GLY A 195 14.98 3.83 1.40
N ILE A 196 14.99 2.49 1.43
CA ILE A 196 16.06 1.62 1.98
C ILE A 196 16.63 2.03 3.36
N ASN A 197 15.88 2.81 4.15
CA ASN A 197 16.28 3.48 5.39
C ASN A 197 17.63 4.22 5.28
N ALA A 198 17.86 4.90 4.15
CA ALA A 198 19.11 5.61 3.88
C ALA A 198 19.41 6.69 4.92
N ARG A 199 18.43 7.54 5.24
CA ARG A 199 18.56 8.57 6.27
C ARG A 199 19.00 8.02 7.63
N THR A 200 18.37 6.96 8.10
CA THR A 200 18.73 6.30 9.36
C THR A 200 20.16 5.79 9.34
N LYS A 201 20.58 5.17 8.23
CA LYS A 201 21.98 4.71 8.07
C LYS A 201 22.96 5.88 8.17
N VAL A 202 22.68 7.01 7.53
CA VAL A 202 23.53 8.20 7.60
C VAL A 202 23.55 8.76 9.04
N ALA A 203 22.39 8.89 9.68
CA ALA A 203 22.29 9.36 11.06
C ALA A 203 23.14 8.50 12.00
N GLY A 204 23.01 7.17 11.92
CA GLY A 204 23.80 6.24 12.71
C GLY A 204 25.31 6.35 12.46
N LEU A 205 25.75 6.54 11.20
CA LEU A 205 27.17 6.77 10.89
C LEU A 205 27.68 8.09 11.52
N MET A 206 26.88 9.15 11.49
CA MET A 206 27.24 10.44 12.06
C MET A 206 27.19 10.46 13.60
N MET A 207 26.51 9.52 14.26
CA MET A 207 26.45 9.43 15.73
C MET A 207 27.44 8.44 16.37
N ARG A 208 27.94 7.43 15.65
CA ARG A 208 28.88 6.42 16.19
C ARG A 208 30.17 7.03 16.77
N GLN A 209 30.71 6.48 17.85
CA GLN A 209 32.05 6.87 18.32
C GLN A 209 33.13 6.26 17.41
N GLY A 210 34.12 7.07 17.02
CA GLY A 210 35.22 6.67 16.14
C GLY A 210 35.00 6.99 14.66
N ASN A 211 36.11 7.05 13.91
CA ASN A 211 36.11 7.24 12.46
C ASN A 211 36.09 5.86 11.79
N SER A 212 35.26 5.68 10.77
CA SER A 212 35.19 4.44 10.00
C SER A 212 35.35 4.70 8.52
N ASP A 213 35.93 3.74 7.80
CA ASP A 213 36.08 3.80 6.34
C ASP A 213 34.72 3.98 5.61
N THR A 214 33.62 3.66 6.29
CA THR A 214 32.27 3.82 5.75
C THR A 214 31.83 5.28 5.55
N LEU A 215 32.53 6.27 6.12
CA LEU A 215 32.28 7.70 5.83
C LEU A 215 32.55 8.06 4.35
N ASN A 216 33.40 7.30 3.65
CA ASN A 216 33.62 7.46 2.21
C ASN A 216 32.40 7.09 1.37
N SER A 217 31.42 6.39 1.94
CA SER A 217 30.13 6.12 1.27
C SER A 217 29.13 7.26 1.40
N LEU A 218 29.49 8.35 2.09
CA LEU A 218 28.65 9.53 2.25
C LEU A 218 29.02 10.61 1.24
N ALA A 219 28.02 11.40 0.85
CA ALA A 219 28.21 12.61 0.07
C ALA A 219 27.34 13.74 0.61
N VAL A 220 27.50 14.95 0.04
CA VAL A 220 26.75 16.13 0.44
C VAL A 220 26.01 16.75 -0.74
N PHE A 221 24.76 17.13 -0.53
CA PHE A 221 23.97 17.94 -1.46
C PHE A 221 23.71 19.30 -0.82
N VAL A 222 24.34 20.36 -1.32
CA VAL A 222 24.13 21.72 -0.79
C VAL A 222 22.82 22.25 -1.34
N TRP A 223 21.86 22.55 -0.48
CA TRP A 223 20.56 23.07 -0.89
C TRP A 223 20.38 24.55 -0.57
N ALA A 224 21.16 25.16 0.32
CA ALA A 224 21.15 26.61 0.53
C ALA A 224 22.54 27.20 0.73
N TRP A 225 22.69 28.44 0.27
CA TRP A 225 23.82 29.32 0.51
C TRP A 225 23.23 30.69 0.86
N PRO A 226 22.96 30.96 2.16
CA PRO A 226 22.12 32.09 2.59
C PRO A 226 22.73 33.46 2.28
N ASP A 227 24.05 33.56 2.19
CA ASP A 227 24.84 34.75 1.84
C ASP A 227 25.44 34.68 0.42
N GLY A 228 24.94 33.77 -0.43
CA GLY A 228 25.43 33.56 -1.78
C GLY A 228 24.88 34.55 -2.82
N PRO A 229 25.27 34.39 -4.09
CA PRO A 229 24.75 35.19 -5.19
C PRO A 229 23.21 35.20 -5.24
N GLN A 230 22.64 36.34 -5.61
CA GLN A 230 21.18 36.52 -5.75
C GLN A 230 20.61 35.68 -6.90
N LEU A 231 21.32 35.62 -8.02
CA LEU A 231 20.93 34.81 -9.16
C LEU A 231 21.23 33.34 -8.88
N MET A 232 20.20 32.50 -8.99
CA MET A 232 20.34 31.06 -8.77
C MET A 232 21.37 30.44 -9.73
N THR A 233 21.40 30.88 -11.00
CA THR A 233 22.38 30.40 -11.99
C THR A 233 23.83 30.61 -11.55
N ASP A 234 24.13 31.78 -11.00
CA ASP A 234 25.47 32.12 -10.51
C ASP A 234 25.80 31.31 -9.27
N ARG A 235 24.84 31.21 -8.34
CA ARG A 235 24.96 30.37 -7.14
C ARG A 235 25.29 28.92 -7.48
N LEU A 236 24.58 28.34 -8.44
CA LEU A 236 24.81 26.95 -8.90
C LEU A 236 26.20 26.80 -9.54
N LYS A 237 26.63 27.78 -10.35
CA LYS A 237 27.94 27.77 -11.00
C LYS A 237 29.08 27.88 -10.00
N GLU A 238 29.00 28.81 -9.05
CA GLU A 238 30.00 29.00 -8.00
C GLU A 238 30.11 27.78 -7.08
N LEU A 239 28.97 27.19 -6.68
CA LEU A 239 28.95 25.93 -5.92
C LEU A 239 29.63 24.79 -6.68
N ALA A 240 29.36 24.66 -7.98
CA ALA A 240 29.98 23.61 -8.79
C ALA A 240 31.49 23.82 -8.97
N THR A 241 31.94 25.05 -9.18
CA THR A 241 33.38 25.41 -9.25
C THR A 241 34.11 25.06 -7.96
N ALA A 242 33.45 25.24 -6.81
CA ALA A 242 33.98 24.87 -5.51
C ALA A 242 33.92 23.37 -5.19
N GLY A 243 33.37 22.53 -6.08
CA GLY A 243 33.31 21.07 -5.94
C GLY A 243 31.93 20.50 -5.59
N PHE A 244 30.92 21.33 -5.29
CA PHE A 244 29.55 20.90 -5.00
C PHE A 244 28.72 20.70 -6.29
N THR A 245 29.20 19.82 -7.17
CA THR A 245 28.67 19.65 -8.53
C THR A 245 27.22 19.10 -8.60
N LEU A 246 26.78 18.36 -7.57
CA LEU A 246 25.44 17.76 -7.54
C LEU A 246 24.33 18.81 -7.52
N THR A 247 24.54 19.92 -6.80
CA THR A 247 23.54 20.98 -6.68
C THR A 247 23.23 21.58 -8.05
N GLN A 248 24.25 21.88 -8.86
CA GLN A 248 24.05 22.37 -10.22
C GLN A 248 23.40 21.32 -11.12
N ARG A 249 23.82 20.05 -11.02
CA ARG A 249 23.31 18.95 -11.86
C ARG A 249 21.81 18.69 -11.67
N TYR A 250 21.30 18.85 -10.44
CA TYR A 250 19.94 18.46 -10.08
C TYR A 250 19.02 19.63 -9.70
N THR A 251 19.44 20.88 -9.88
CA THR A 251 18.57 22.06 -9.71
C THR A 251 18.08 22.52 -11.07
N ARG A 252 16.76 22.53 -11.29
CA ARG A 252 16.15 22.90 -12.58
C ARG A 252 15.14 24.03 -12.43
N ALA A 253 15.14 24.99 -13.34
CA ALA A 253 14.10 26.02 -13.39
C ALA A 253 12.75 25.40 -13.79
N VAL A 254 11.66 25.89 -13.20
CA VAL A 254 10.29 25.44 -13.46
C VAL A 254 9.33 26.61 -13.47
N LYS A 255 8.32 26.55 -14.34
CA LYS A 255 7.33 27.63 -14.52
C LYS A 255 5.98 27.34 -13.87
N ASN A 256 5.65 26.06 -13.68
CA ASN A 256 4.33 25.64 -13.21
C ASN A 256 4.37 24.23 -12.57
N ALA A 257 3.26 23.85 -11.95
CA ALA A 257 3.13 22.57 -11.27
C ALA A 257 3.21 21.35 -12.22
N ASP A 258 2.90 21.51 -13.52
CA ASP A 258 3.06 20.45 -14.52
C ASP A 258 4.53 20.14 -14.78
N GLU A 259 5.37 21.17 -14.89
CA GLU A 259 6.82 21.02 -15.00
C GLU A 259 7.40 20.34 -13.76
N VAL A 260 6.99 20.76 -12.56
CA VAL A 260 7.41 20.09 -11.31
C VAL A 260 6.95 18.62 -11.31
N ALA A 261 5.72 18.33 -11.71
CA ALA A 261 5.20 16.96 -11.76
C ALA A 261 6.00 16.09 -12.73
N ARG A 262 6.40 16.64 -13.89
CA ARG A 262 7.26 15.95 -14.86
C ARG A 262 8.62 15.64 -14.25
N VAL A 263 9.30 16.63 -13.66
CA VAL A 263 10.62 16.41 -13.04
C VAL A 263 10.55 15.43 -11.87
N ARG A 264 9.53 15.55 -11.02
CA ARG A 264 9.27 14.61 -9.92
C ARG A 264 9.09 13.19 -10.45
N ASN A 265 8.28 12.98 -11.48
CA ASN A 265 8.08 11.64 -12.06
C ASN A 265 9.32 11.11 -12.79
N GLU A 266 10.11 11.98 -13.42
CA GLU A 266 11.40 11.62 -14.02
C GLU A 266 12.35 11.06 -12.95
N TRP A 267 12.59 11.82 -11.87
CA TRP A 267 13.47 11.38 -10.79
C TRP A 267 12.95 10.18 -10.01
N TRP A 268 11.64 9.98 -9.95
CA TRP A 268 11.05 8.78 -9.34
C TRP A 268 11.48 7.49 -10.07
N LYS A 269 11.67 7.57 -11.39
CA LYS A 269 11.97 6.42 -12.27
C LYS A 269 13.44 6.36 -12.71
N ALA A 270 14.16 7.46 -12.60
CA ALA A 270 15.56 7.55 -13.02
C ALA A 270 16.48 6.80 -12.06
N LYS A 271 17.63 6.37 -12.60
CA LYS A 271 18.78 5.95 -11.81
C LYS A 271 19.45 7.20 -11.23
N LEU A 272 19.44 7.34 -9.92
CA LEU A 272 20.05 8.45 -9.20
C LEU A 272 21.22 7.96 -8.34
N PRO A 273 22.17 8.84 -7.98
CA PRO A 273 23.30 8.50 -7.10
C PRO A 273 22.92 8.50 -5.61
N PHE A 274 21.64 8.70 -5.29
CA PHE A 274 21.12 8.80 -3.93
C PHE A 274 19.65 8.39 -3.87
N VAL A 275 19.19 8.15 -2.64
CA VAL A 275 17.78 7.97 -2.32
C VAL A 275 17.09 9.33 -2.27
N THR A 276 15.86 9.40 -2.74
CA THR A 276 15.06 10.62 -2.74
C THR A 276 13.63 10.32 -2.32
N ASP A 277 13.03 11.13 -1.45
CA ASP A 277 11.65 10.94 -1.00
C ASP A 277 10.65 11.90 -1.67
N GLY A 278 11.11 12.67 -2.66
CA GLY A 278 10.28 13.57 -3.47
C GLY A 278 11.07 14.71 -4.07
N VAL A 279 10.43 15.87 -4.21
CA VAL A 279 11.07 17.10 -4.69
C VAL A 279 10.87 18.26 -3.72
N VAL A 280 11.79 19.20 -3.72
CA VAL A 280 11.64 20.52 -3.10
C VAL A 280 11.48 21.54 -4.22
N VAL A 281 10.44 22.38 -4.11
CA VAL A 281 10.23 23.54 -4.98
C VAL A 281 10.52 24.78 -4.17
N ARG A 282 11.31 25.69 -4.74
CA ARG A 282 11.80 26.90 -4.05
C ARG A 282 11.80 28.10 -4.96
N GLY A 283 11.64 29.29 -4.37
CA GLY A 283 11.98 30.55 -5.04
C GLY A 283 13.50 30.76 -5.11
N ALA A 284 13.94 31.49 -6.14
CA ALA A 284 15.30 32.01 -6.18
C ALA A 284 15.54 33.09 -5.11
N LYS A 285 14.55 33.98 -4.92
CA LYS A 285 14.57 35.01 -3.89
C LYS A 285 14.20 34.43 -2.53
N GLU A 286 15.07 34.65 -1.55
CA GLU A 286 14.92 34.21 -0.17
C GLU A 286 14.90 35.44 0.76
N PRO A 287 14.22 35.38 1.91
CA PRO A 287 14.38 36.40 2.93
C PRO A 287 15.80 36.36 3.47
N GLU A 288 16.27 37.51 4.00
CA GLU A 288 17.59 37.59 4.61
C GLU A 288 17.77 36.52 5.69
N SER A 289 18.92 35.84 5.66
CA SER A 289 19.25 34.68 6.49
C SER A 289 19.09 34.91 8.00
N ARG A 290 19.31 36.15 8.47
CA ARG A 290 19.12 36.54 9.87
C ARG A 290 17.67 36.39 10.38
N HIS A 291 16.68 36.33 9.48
CA HIS A 291 15.28 36.16 9.83
C HIS A 291 14.81 34.70 9.73
N TRP A 292 15.71 33.76 9.42
CA TRP A 292 15.34 32.36 9.30
C TRP A 292 15.06 31.77 10.68
N LEU A 293 13.94 31.06 10.81
CA LEU A 293 13.54 30.38 12.03
C LEU A 293 13.00 28.97 11.72
N PRO A 294 13.17 27.99 12.63
CA PRO A 294 12.59 26.67 12.47
C PRO A 294 11.08 26.71 12.22
N GLY A 295 10.63 25.99 11.19
CA GLY A 295 9.22 25.92 10.77
C GLY A 295 8.75 27.08 9.88
N GLN A 296 9.55 28.14 9.71
CA GLN A 296 9.15 29.37 9.01
C GLN A 296 9.83 29.50 7.63
N ALA A 297 9.44 28.64 6.69
CA ALA A 297 9.93 28.65 5.31
C ALA A 297 8.78 28.81 4.30
N GLU A 298 8.44 30.05 3.95
CA GLU A 298 7.38 30.35 2.98
C GLU A 298 7.84 30.30 1.52
N TRP A 299 9.16 30.39 1.29
CA TRP A 299 9.79 30.42 -0.02
C TRP A 299 10.15 29.03 -0.57
N LEU A 300 9.95 27.96 0.22
CA LEU A 300 10.12 26.60 -0.26
C LEU A 300 9.11 25.61 0.31
N VAL A 301 8.79 24.59 -0.48
CA VAL A 301 7.84 23.52 -0.15
C VAL A 301 8.35 22.18 -0.66
N ALA A 302 7.96 21.10 0.00
CA ALA A 302 8.28 19.73 -0.42
C ALA A 302 7.05 19.02 -0.98
N TRP A 303 7.21 18.29 -2.07
CA TRP A 303 6.19 17.41 -2.62
C TRP A 303 6.74 15.97 -2.70
N LYS A 304 6.39 15.17 -1.70
CA LYS A 304 6.88 13.78 -1.54
C LYS A 304 6.35 12.85 -2.63
N TYR A 305 7.04 11.72 -2.86
CA TYR A 305 6.49 10.59 -3.62
C TYR A 305 5.25 10.02 -2.93
N GLN A 306 4.36 9.38 -3.69
CA GLN A 306 3.28 8.62 -3.07
C GLN A 306 3.89 7.42 -2.34
N PRO A 307 3.53 7.16 -1.07
CA PRO A 307 4.00 5.98 -0.36
C PRO A 307 3.63 4.71 -1.14
N VAL A 308 4.59 3.81 -1.32
CA VAL A 308 4.38 2.49 -1.95
C VAL A 308 3.41 1.63 -1.12
N ALA A 309 3.36 1.90 0.19
CA ALA A 309 2.51 1.22 1.15
C ALA A 309 1.80 2.23 2.06
N GLN A 310 0.59 1.89 2.47
CA GLN A 310 -0.26 2.69 3.34
C GLN A 310 -0.74 1.88 4.53
N VAL A 311 -0.87 2.54 5.66
CA VAL A 311 -1.35 1.99 6.92
C VAL A 311 -2.88 2.01 6.89
N ALA A 312 -3.48 0.82 7.02
CA ALA A 312 -4.92 0.64 7.04
C ALA A 312 -5.36 -0.09 8.31
N GLU A 313 -6.46 0.39 8.90
CA GLU A 313 -7.11 -0.27 10.03
C GLU A 313 -7.85 -1.53 9.56
N VAL A 314 -7.65 -2.65 10.24
CA VAL A 314 -8.43 -3.87 10.04
C VAL A 314 -9.80 -3.69 10.70
N LYS A 315 -10.87 -3.64 9.91
CA LYS A 315 -12.25 -3.52 10.41
C LYS A 315 -12.87 -4.86 10.78
N ALA A 316 -12.58 -5.91 10.01
CA ALA A 316 -13.11 -7.24 10.24
C ALA A 316 -12.25 -8.30 9.56
N ILE A 317 -12.30 -9.52 10.09
CA ILE A 317 -11.72 -10.71 9.48
C ILE A 317 -12.85 -11.63 9.02
N GLN A 318 -12.81 -12.03 7.76
CA GLN A 318 -13.80 -12.89 7.13
C GLN A 318 -13.15 -14.21 6.68
N PHE A 319 -13.87 -15.30 6.88
CA PHE A 319 -13.47 -16.63 6.43
C PHE A 319 -14.30 -17.02 5.22
N ALA A 320 -13.63 -17.41 4.13
CA ALA A 320 -14.28 -17.92 2.94
C ALA A 320 -13.87 -19.38 2.72
N VAL A 321 -14.86 -20.27 2.69
CA VAL A 321 -14.67 -21.70 2.41
C VAL A 321 -14.72 -21.93 0.90
N GLY A 322 -13.61 -22.32 0.31
CA GLY A 322 -13.53 -22.61 -1.12
C GLY A 322 -14.20 -23.94 -1.48
N LYS A 323 -14.38 -24.20 -2.79
CA LYS A 323 -15.03 -25.43 -3.29
C LYS A 323 -14.36 -26.72 -2.81
N SER A 324 -13.06 -26.69 -2.52
CA SER A 324 -12.28 -27.82 -2.01
C SER A 324 -12.34 -27.98 -0.49
N GLY A 325 -13.09 -27.13 0.22
CA GLY A 325 -13.13 -27.09 1.68
C GLY A 325 -12.01 -26.24 2.31
N LYS A 326 -11.01 -25.83 1.53
CA LYS A 326 -9.93 -24.96 2.02
C LYS A 326 -10.49 -23.60 2.46
N ILE A 327 -10.14 -23.19 3.68
CA ILE A 327 -10.54 -21.92 4.26
C ILE A 327 -9.49 -20.86 3.94
N SER A 328 -9.95 -19.76 3.34
CA SER A 328 -9.16 -18.56 3.10
C SER A 328 -9.61 -17.42 4.02
N VAL A 329 -8.67 -16.59 4.45
CA VAL A 329 -8.89 -15.48 5.36
C VAL A 329 -8.73 -14.16 4.60
N VAL A 330 -9.71 -13.28 4.72
CA VAL A 330 -9.71 -11.96 4.09
C VAL A 330 -9.94 -10.90 5.15
N ALA A 331 -9.05 -9.92 5.23
CA ALA A 331 -9.25 -8.73 6.05
C ALA A 331 -10.06 -7.68 5.28
N SER A 332 -11.10 -7.16 5.93
CA SER A 332 -11.78 -5.94 5.53
C SER A 332 -11.09 -4.76 6.19
N LEU A 333 -10.80 -3.72 5.42
CA LEU A 333 -9.98 -2.58 5.85
C LEU A 333 -10.81 -1.29 5.86
N ALA A 334 -10.41 -0.35 6.71
CA ALA A 334 -10.78 1.05 6.50
C ALA A 334 -10.30 1.47 5.10
N PRO A 335 -11.13 2.19 4.31
CA PRO A 335 -10.76 2.49 2.94
C PRO A 335 -9.47 3.31 2.87
N VAL A 336 -8.51 2.83 2.09
CA VAL A 336 -7.22 3.49 1.88
C VAL A 336 -6.95 3.64 0.38
N MET A 337 -6.39 4.77 -0.01
CA MET A 337 -5.97 5.00 -1.39
C MET A 337 -4.54 4.51 -1.57
N LEU A 338 -4.34 3.54 -2.46
CA LEU A 338 -3.04 3.05 -2.89
C LEU A 338 -2.92 3.33 -4.38
N ASP A 339 -2.06 4.27 -4.75
CA ASP A 339 -1.98 4.82 -6.11
C ASP A 339 -3.34 5.39 -6.57
N ASP A 340 -3.90 4.90 -7.67
CA ASP A 340 -5.22 5.26 -8.20
C ASP A 340 -6.35 4.33 -7.68
N LYS A 341 -6.04 3.39 -6.79
CA LYS A 341 -6.99 2.36 -6.32
C LYS A 341 -7.45 2.58 -4.88
N LYS A 342 -8.75 2.50 -4.67
CA LYS A 342 -9.35 2.42 -3.32
C LYS A 342 -9.36 0.99 -2.84
N VAL A 343 -8.54 0.67 -1.84
CA VAL A 343 -8.44 -0.67 -1.25
C VAL A 343 -9.26 -0.74 0.03
N GLN A 344 -10.12 -1.75 0.12
CA GLN A 344 -10.98 -2.03 1.29
C GLN A 344 -10.89 -3.49 1.74
N ARG A 345 -10.18 -4.33 0.98
CA ARG A 345 -10.05 -5.77 1.25
C ARG A 345 -8.66 -6.22 0.87
N VAL A 346 -8.07 -7.10 1.68
CA VAL A 346 -6.80 -7.75 1.40
C VAL A 346 -6.86 -9.22 1.80
N ASN A 347 -6.33 -10.09 0.95
CA ASN A 347 -6.27 -11.52 1.20
C ASN A 347 -5.08 -11.83 2.11
N ILE A 348 -5.33 -12.46 3.25
CA ILE A 348 -4.28 -12.90 4.19
C ILE A 348 -3.73 -14.28 3.78
N GLY A 349 -4.56 -15.13 3.18
CA GLY A 349 -4.20 -16.49 2.78
C GLY A 349 -4.91 -17.54 3.62
N SER A 350 -4.18 -18.50 4.16
CA SER A 350 -4.74 -19.59 4.98
C SER A 350 -5.01 -19.16 6.42
N VAL A 351 -5.84 -19.93 7.14
CA VAL A 351 -6.06 -19.73 8.59
C VAL A 351 -4.73 -19.78 9.36
N ARG A 352 -3.85 -20.73 9.02
CA ARG A 352 -2.49 -20.81 9.58
C ARG A 352 -1.71 -19.51 9.37
N ARG A 353 -1.68 -18.99 8.13
CA ARG A 353 -0.98 -17.75 7.81
C ARG A 353 -1.56 -16.56 8.59
N TRP A 354 -2.88 -16.49 8.74
CA TRP A 354 -3.53 -15.45 9.55
C TRP A 354 -3.14 -15.54 11.04
N GLN A 355 -3.02 -16.76 11.58
CA GLN A 355 -2.54 -16.97 12.94
C GLN A 355 -1.08 -16.57 13.10
N GLU A 356 -0.22 -16.89 12.14
CA GLU A 356 1.19 -16.48 12.10
C GLU A 356 1.35 -14.96 12.04
N TRP A 357 0.52 -14.29 11.23
CA TRP A 357 0.47 -12.82 11.17
C TRP A 357 -0.08 -12.19 12.44
N ASP A 358 -0.78 -12.96 13.28
CA ASP A 358 -1.39 -12.49 14.51
C ASP A 358 -2.21 -11.21 14.28
N ILE A 359 -3.19 -11.22 13.36
CA ILE A 359 -4.01 -10.03 13.03
C ILE A 359 -5.37 -10.11 13.72
N ALA A 360 -5.79 -9.03 14.37
CA ALA A 360 -7.12 -8.83 14.93
C ALA A 360 -7.80 -7.58 14.35
N PRO A 361 -9.15 -7.50 14.35
CA PRO A 361 -9.84 -6.24 14.15
C PRO A 361 -9.33 -5.14 15.10
N GLY A 362 -9.15 -3.93 14.59
CA GLY A 362 -8.56 -2.79 15.31
C GLY A 362 -7.06 -2.60 15.07
N ASP A 363 -6.34 -3.64 14.65
CA ASP A 363 -4.92 -3.53 14.31
C ASP A 363 -4.72 -2.62 13.08
N GLN A 364 -3.57 -1.95 13.00
CA GLN A 364 -3.16 -1.20 11.81
C GLN A 364 -2.11 -2.03 11.06
N ILE A 365 -2.37 -2.29 9.78
CA ILE A 365 -1.50 -3.07 8.92
C ILE A 365 -0.95 -2.20 7.79
N LEU A 366 0.28 -2.46 7.39
CA LEU A 366 0.90 -1.84 6.21
C LEU A 366 0.49 -2.65 4.98
N VAL A 367 -0.10 -1.97 4.00
CA VAL A 367 -0.64 -2.57 2.77
C VAL A 367 -0.02 -1.91 1.57
N SER A 368 0.46 -2.70 0.61
CA SER A 368 0.93 -2.23 -0.69
C SER A 368 0.26 -2.97 -1.84
N LEU A 369 0.56 -2.54 -3.06
CA LEU A 369 0.15 -3.19 -4.28
C LEU A 369 1.30 -4.04 -4.86
N ALA A 370 1.04 -5.31 -5.13
CA ALA A 370 1.97 -6.21 -5.81
C ALA A 370 1.59 -6.42 -7.28
N GLY A 371 2.60 -6.46 -8.16
CA GLY A 371 2.45 -6.80 -9.58
C GLY A 371 1.37 -5.98 -10.29
N GLN A 372 0.31 -6.64 -10.74
CA GLN A 372 -0.85 -6.07 -11.45
C GLN A 372 -1.80 -5.23 -10.55
N GLY A 373 -1.32 -4.80 -9.39
CA GLY A 373 -2.06 -4.00 -8.43
C GLY A 373 -2.98 -4.82 -7.54
N ILE A 374 -2.52 -5.98 -7.07
CA ILE A 374 -3.20 -6.81 -6.07
C ILE A 374 -2.76 -6.34 -4.68
N PRO A 375 -3.68 -5.98 -3.78
CA PRO A 375 -3.32 -5.61 -2.41
C PRO A 375 -2.65 -6.77 -1.68
N ARG A 376 -1.56 -6.48 -0.96
CA ARG A 376 -0.88 -7.41 -0.06
C ARG A 376 -0.56 -6.76 1.28
N ILE A 377 -0.43 -7.57 2.31
CA ILE A 377 0.02 -7.16 3.64
C ILE A 377 1.54 -7.24 3.66
N ASP A 378 2.18 -6.13 4.02
CA ASP A 378 3.63 -6.05 4.19
C ASP A 378 4.02 -6.20 5.66
N ASP A 379 3.26 -5.62 6.60
CA ASP A 379 3.53 -5.71 8.03
C ASP A 379 2.31 -5.39 8.92
N VAL A 380 2.39 -5.71 10.22
CA VAL A 380 1.45 -5.28 11.27
C VAL A 380 2.13 -4.22 12.14
N VAL A 381 1.86 -2.95 11.83
CA VAL A 381 2.59 -1.79 12.38
C VAL A 381 2.01 -1.25 13.69
N TRP A 382 0.78 -1.61 14.02
CA TRP A 382 0.17 -1.30 15.31
C TRP A 382 -0.81 -2.39 15.72
N ARG A 383 -0.74 -2.82 16.98
CA ARG A 383 -1.69 -3.77 17.57
C ARG A 383 -2.58 -3.04 18.57
N GLY A 384 -3.88 -3.08 18.31
CA GLY A 384 -4.87 -2.43 19.17
C GLY A 384 -4.85 -3.02 20.58
N ALA A 385 -5.39 -2.28 21.55
CA ALA A 385 -5.55 -2.75 22.93
C ALA A 385 -6.56 -3.91 23.02
N GLU A 386 -7.73 -3.74 22.43
CA GLU A 386 -8.78 -4.76 22.42
C GLU A 386 -8.67 -5.64 21.18
N ARG A 387 -8.18 -6.88 21.36
CA ARG A 387 -7.89 -7.81 20.25
C ARG A 387 -8.81 -9.03 20.28
N THR A 388 -10.10 -8.81 20.03
CA THR A 388 -11.06 -9.92 19.88
C THR A 388 -10.95 -10.52 18.48
N LYS A 389 -10.41 -11.74 18.38
CA LYS A 389 -10.29 -12.47 17.11
C LYS A 389 -11.52 -13.33 16.84
N PRO A 390 -12.05 -13.36 15.60
CA PRO A 390 -13.13 -14.27 15.27
C PRO A 390 -12.62 -15.71 15.18
N THR A 391 -13.50 -16.67 15.51
CA THR A 391 -13.19 -18.10 15.42
C THR A 391 -13.27 -18.55 13.95
N PRO A 392 -12.22 -19.19 13.40
CA PRO A 392 -12.30 -19.78 12.07
C PRO A 392 -13.34 -20.92 12.03
N PRO A 393 -14.02 -21.15 10.90
CA PRO A 393 -14.89 -22.31 10.75
C PRO A 393 -14.12 -23.61 11.00
N GLU A 394 -14.81 -24.60 11.58
CA GLU A 394 -14.24 -25.95 11.75
C GLU A 394 -13.78 -26.53 10.42
N ASN A 395 -12.66 -27.27 10.44
CA ASN A 395 -12.11 -27.92 9.26
C ASN A 395 -12.86 -29.22 8.92
N ARG A 396 -14.18 -29.13 8.75
CA ARG A 396 -15.09 -30.25 8.42
C ARG A 396 -15.38 -30.39 6.93
N PHE A 397 -14.84 -29.48 6.12
CA PHE A 397 -15.10 -29.41 4.68
C PHE A 397 -13.93 -29.97 3.87
N ASN A 398 -14.25 -30.76 2.86
CA ASN A 398 -13.30 -31.28 1.87
C ASN A 398 -13.89 -31.22 0.44
N SER A 399 -13.11 -31.64 -0.56
CA SER A 399 -13.52 -31.61 -1.97
C SER A 399 -14.75 -32.46 -2.31
N LEU A 400 -15.19 -33.35 -1.42
CA LEU A 400 -16.34 -34.25 -1.60
C LEU A 400 -17.58 -33.84 -0.78
N THR A 401 -17.54 -32.71 -0.08
CA THR A 401 -18.64 -32.24 0.79
C THR A 401 -19.44 -31.08 0.19
N CYS A 402 -20.66 -30.85 0.69
CA CYS A 402 -21.49 -29.69 0.37
C CYS A 402 -21.91 -29.56 -1.11
N TYR A 403 -22.22 -30.67 -1.77
CA TYR A 403 -22.93 -30.68 -3.05
C TYR A 403 -24.43 -30.43 -2.92
N PHE A 404 -24.96 -30.70 -1.73
CA PHE A 404 -26.33 -30.44 -1.31
C PHE A 404 -26.31 -29.27 -0.33
N ALA A 405 -27.33 -28.43 -0.40
CA ALA A 405 -27.44 -27.27 0.47
C ALA A 405 -27.84 -27.69 1.88
N SER A 406 -27.19 -27.07 2.86
CA SER A 406 -27.55 -27.11 4.27
C SER A 406 -26.98 -25.85 4.92
N ASP A 407 -27.48 -25.49 6.09
CA ASP A 407 -26.98 -24.32 6.83
C ASP A 407 -25.48 -24.45 7.13
N VAL A 408 -25.02 -25.66 7.43
CA VAL A 408 -23.60 -25.96 7.66
C VAL A 408 -22.78 -25.78 6.37
N CYS A 409 -23.35 -26.08 5.21
CA CYS A 409 -22.64 -26.12 3.93
C CYS A 409 -22.65 -24.80 3.13
N GLN A 410 -23.33 -23.77 3.63
CA GLN A 410 -23.67 -22.57 2.85
C GLN A 410 -22.48 -21.95 2.10
N GLU A 411 -21.34 -21.71 2.76
CA GLU A 411 -20.18 -21.09 2.11
C GLU A 411 -19.57 -21.97 1.01
N GLN A 412 -19.35 -23.25 1.28
CA GLN A 412 -18.78 -24.16 0.28
C GLN A 412 -19.74 -24.40 -0.88
N PHE A 413 -21.03 -24.51 -0.60
CA PHE A 413 -22.09 -24.69 -1.59
C PHE A 413 -22.12 -23.51 -2.57
N ILE A 414 -22.11 -22.27 -2.07
CA ILE A 414 -22.00 -21.08 -2.92
C ILE A 414 -20.69 -21.06 -3.70
N SER A 415 -19.56 -21.41 -3.08
CA SER A 415 -18.27 -21.51 -3.78
C SER A 415 -18.29 -22.54 -4.92
N ARG A 416 -19.06 -23.63 -4.80
CA ARG A 416 -19.28 -24.60 -5.89
C ARG A 416 -20.12 -24.01 -7.02
N LEU A 417 -21.21 -23.30 -6.70
CA LEU A 417 -22.03 -22.58 -7.69
C LEU A 417 -21.22 -21.52 -8.46
N VAL A 418 -20.35 -20.77 -7.76
CA VAL A 418 -19.44 -19.81 -8.41
C VAL A 418 -18.47 -20.52 -9.35
N TRP A 419 -17.89 -21.66 -8.91
CA TRP A 419 -16.97 -22.44 -9.73
C TRP A 419 -17.64 -23.01 -10.99
N LEU A 420 -18.80 -23.67 -10.85
CA LEU A 420 -19.49 -24.25 -11.99
C LEU A 420 -19.92 -23.20 -13.00
N GLY A 421 -20.26 -21.99 -12.54
CA GLY A 421 -20.61 -20.87 -13.40
C GLY A 421 -19.44 -20.24 -14.14
N SER A 422 -18.19 -20.57 -13.78
CA SER A 422 -17.02 -19.94 -14.41
C SER A 422 -16.92 -20.22 -15.91
N LYS A 423 -16.28 -19.31 -16.65
CA LYS A 423 -16.08 -19.40 -18.11
C LYS A 423 -15.45 -20.71 -18.58
N GLN A 424 -14.64 -21.34 -17.73
CA GLN A 424 -13.94 -22.60 -18.05
C GLN A 424 -14.80 -23.85 -17.81
N VAL A 425 -15.90 -23.72 -17.06
CA VAL A 425 -16.78 -24.82 -16.67
C VAL A 425 -18.09 -24.74 -17.46
N LEU A 426 -19.19 -24.18 -16.94
CA LEU A 426 -20.44 -24.05 -17.72
C LEU A 426 -20.60 -22.69 -18.41
N GLY A 427 -19.76 -21.69 -18.07
CA GLY A 427 -19.79 -20.39 -18.73
C GLY A 427 -21.06 -19.58 -18.46
N LEU A 428 -21.51 -19.55 -17.20
CA LEU A 428 -22.67 -18.80 -16.77
C LEU A 428 -22.28 -17.33 -16.56
N ASP A 429 -22.13 -16.60 -17.66
CA ASP A 429 -21.73 -15.20 -17.61
C ASP A 429 -22.80 -14.33 -16.93
N GLY A 430 -22.33 -13.37 -16.13
CA GLY A 430 -23.19 -12.42 -15.43
C GLY A 430 -23.66 -12.84 -14.04
N ILE A 431 -23.41 -14.08 -13.58
CA ILE A 431 -23.71 -14.49 -12.19
C ILE A 431 -22.44 -14.67 -11.36
N GLY A 432 -22.39 -13.97 -10.21
CA GLY A 432 -21.32 -14.08 -9.23
C GLY A 432 -21.83 -14.59 -7.89
N GLY A 433 -20.95 -14.67 -6.88
CA GLY A 433 -21.31 -15.21 -5.56
C GLY A 433 -22.51 -14.54 -4.89
N ALA A 434 -22.67 -13.22 -5.03
CA ALA A 434 -23.84 -12.50 -4.52
C ALA A 434 -25.15 -12.92 -5.23
N GLY A 435 -25.10 -13.13 -6.54
CA GLY A 435 -26.26 -13.60 -7.32
C GLY A 435 -26.63 -15.03 -6.97
N TRP A 436 -25.65 -15.93 -6.83
CA TRP A 436 -25.89 -17.30 -6.37
C TRP A 436 -26.49 -17.36 -4.97
N ARG A 437 -26.03 -16.51 -4.04
CA ARG A 437 -26.63 -16.37 -2.70
C ARG A 437 -28.07 -15.91 -2.79
N ALA A 438 -28.36 -14.87 -3.57
CA ALA A 438 -29.72 -14.36 -3.73
C ALA A 438 -30.68 -15.42 -4.30
N LEU A 439 -30.27 -16.14 -5.35
CA LEU A 439 -31.06 -17.24 -5.91
C LEU A 439 -31.30 -18.36 -4.90
N HIS A 440 -30.24 -18.81 -4.22
CA HIS A 440 -30.35 -19.88 -3.24
C HIS A 440 -31.23 -19.49 -2.04
N GLN A 441 -31.11 -18.26 -1.53
CA GLN A 441 -31.91 -17.76 -0.42
C GLN A 441 -33.40 -17.66 -0.78
N THR A 442 -33.70 -17.25 -2.02
CA THR A 442 -35.08 -17.06 -2.50
C THR A 442 -35.74 -18.39 -2.85
N HIS A 443 -35.03 -19.25 -3.60
CA HIS A 443 -35.61 -20.45 -4.22
C HIS A 443 -35.17 -21.76 -3.57
N ARG A 444 -34.39 -21.70 -2.49
CA ARG A 444 -34.02 -22.85 -1.64
C ARG A 444 -33.51 -24.06 -2.42
N PHE A 445 -32.41 -23.87 -3.16
CA PHE A 445 -31.77 -24.98 -3.89
C PHE A 445 -31.48 -26.18 -2.99
N GLU A 446 -31.82 -27.38 -3.44
CA GLU A 446 -31.45 -28.63 -2.78
C GLU A 446 -29.98 -28.97 -3.05
N HIS A 447 -29.50 -28.75 -4.28
CA HIS A 447 -28.16 -29.10 -4.71
C HIS A 447 -27.59 -28.15 -5.77
N ILE A 448 -26.32 -28.33 -6.15
CA ILE A 448 -25.59 -27.40 -7.03
C ILE A 448 -26.14 -27.28 -8.47
N PHE A 449 -27.15 -28.09 -8.84
CA PHE A 449 -27.80 -28.05 -10.15
C PHE A 449 -29.28 -27.65 -10.11
N SER A 450 -29.84 -27.36 -8.92
CA SER A 450 -31.25 -26.96 -8.78
C SER A 450 -31.60 -25.70 -9.58
N TRP A 451 -30.60 -24.88 -9.95
CA TRP A 451 -30.80 -23.70 -10.79
C TRP A 451 -31.30 -24.02 -12.21
N LEU A 452 -31.13 -25.25 -12.70
CA LEU A 452 -31.66 -25.67 -14.01
C LEU A 452 -33.19 -25.69 -14.06
N LEU A 453 -33.85 -25.71 -12.90
CA LEU A 453 -35.32 -25.73 -12.78
C LEU A 453 -35.92 -24.32 -12.65
N LEU A 454 -35.10 -23.28 -12.51
CA LEU A 454 -35.60 -21.92 -12.31
C LEU A 454 -36.36 -21.43 -13.53
N THR A 455 -37.57 -20.89 -13.35
CA THR A 455 -38.32 -20.29 -14.46
C THR A 455 -37.89 -18.84 -14.74
N PRO A 456 -38.23 -18.29 -15.92
CA PRO A 456 -38.05 -16.87 -16.19
C PRO A 456 -38.70 -15.97 -15.13
N GLU A 457 -39.91 -16.30 -14.64
CA GLU A 457 -40.58 -15.48 -13.62
C GLU A 457 -39.84 -15.55 -12.28
N GLN A 458 -39.35 -16.73 -11.89
CA GLN A 458 -38.56 -16.89 -10.65
C GLN A 458 -37.27 -16.07 -10.68
N LEU A 459 -36.57 -16.04 -11.82
CA LEU A 459 -35.38 -15.22 -12.00
C LEU A 459 -35.70 -13.72 -11.95
N GLN A 460 -36.80 -13.30 -12.57
CA GLN A 460 -37.23 -11.90 -12.59
C GLN A 460 -37.67 -11.40 -11.20
N ASN A 461 -38.25 -12.29 -10.38
CA ASN A 461 -38.73 -11.99 -9.04
C ASN A 461 -37.68 -12.19 -7.93
N THR A 462 -36.43 -12.47 -8.28
CA THR A 462 -35.35 -12.65 -7.30
C THR A 462 -34.84 -11.29 -6.80
N PRO A 463 -34.88 -10.99 -5.49
CA PRO A 463 -34.34 -9.75 -4.94
C PRO A 463 -32.84 -9.57 -5.26
N GLY A 464 -32.45 -8.37 -5.65
CA GLY A 464 -31.06 -8.04 -6.00
C GLY A 464 -30.63 -8.45 -7.41
N ILE A 465 -31.51 -9.06 -8.21
CA ILE A 465 -31.29 -9.31 -9.65
C ILE A 465 -32.15 -8.32 -10.46
N ALA A 466 -31.50 -7.50 -11.28
CA ALA A 466 -32.20 -6.56 -12.15
C ALA A 466 -33.04 -7.31 -13.20
N LYS A 467 -34.23 -6.80 -13.53
CA LYS A 467 -35.12 -7.39 -14.55
C LYS A 467 -34.46 -7.54 -15.93
N SER A 468 -33.61 -6.59 -16.32
CA SER A 468 -32.85 -6.67 -17.59
C SER A 468 -31.84 -7.84 -17.57
N LYS A 469 -31.37 -8.23 -16.39
CA LYS A 469 -30.38 -9.28 -16.20
C LYS A 469 -31.00 -10.68 -16.09
N SER A 470 -32.26 -10.79 -15.65
CA SER A 470 -32.92 -12.09 -15.49
C SER A 470 -33.09 -12.83 -16.82
N ALA A 471 -33.47 -12.13 -17.89
CA ALA A 471 -33.59 -12.71 -19.23
C ALA A 471 -32.23 -13.23 -19.76
N GLN A 472 -31.15 -12.47 -19.52
CA GLN A 472 -29.81 -12.90 -19.89
C GLN A 472 -29.39 -14.16 -19.11
N LEU A 473 -29.64 -14.19 -17.79
CA LEU A 473 -29.33 -15.36 -16.96
C LEU A 473 -30.10 -16.60 -17.40
N TRP A 474 -31.41 -16.44 -17.69
CA TRP A 474 -32.23 -17.52 -18.21
C TRP A 474 -31.68 -18.08 -19.53
N HIS A 475 -31.30 -17.20 -20.45
CA HIS A 475 -30.69 -17.61 -21.72
C HIS A 475 -29.38 -18.38 -21.49
N GLN A 476 -28.50 -17.89 -20.60
CA GLN A 476 -27.25 -18.58 -20.26
C GLN A 476 -27.50 -19.95 -19.62
N PHE A 477 -28.51 -20.09 -18.75
CA PHE A 477 -28.86 -21.37 -18.16
C PHE A 477 -29.32 -22.40 -19.19
N ASN A 478 -30.05 -21.96 -20.22
CA ASN A 478 -30.44 -22.84 -21.33
C ASN A 478 -29.26 -23.19 -22.23
N LEU A 479 -28.39 -22.24 -22.55
CA LEU A 479 -27.16 -22.52 -23.30
C LEU A 479 -26.24 -23.50 -22.56
N ALA A 480 -26.22 -23.46 -21.22
CA ALA A 480 -25.42 -24.38 -20.43
C ALA A 480 -25.84 -25.85 -20.61
N ARG A 481 -27.11 -26.13 -20.90
CA ARG A 481 -27.61 -27.49 -21.19
C ARG A 481 -26.93 -28.12 -22.41
N ASN A 482 -26.52 -27.30 -23.37
CA ASN A 482 -25.83 -27.74 -24.60
C ASN A 482 -24.31 -27.89 -24.43
N GLN A 483 -23.78 -27.70 -23.21
CA GLN A 483 -22.35 -27.86 -22.96
C GLN A 483 -21.95 -29.34 -23.01
N PRO A 484 -20.74 -29.67 -23.51
CA PRO A 484 -20.26 -31.04 -23.56
C PRO A 484 -20.18 -31.70 -22.18
N PHE A 485 -20.32 -33.03 -22.16
CA PHE A 485 -20.22 -33.88 -20.97
C PHE A 485 -19.04 -33.51 -20.04
N THR A 486 -17.85 -33.28 -20.62
CA THR A 486 -16.64 -32.93 -19.86
C THR A 486 -16.80 -31.65 -19.02
N ARG A 487 -17.58 -30.67 -19.47
CA ARG A 487 -17.88 -29.45 -18.69
C ARG A 487 -18.82 -29.72 -17.52
N TRP A 488 -19.78 -30.62 -17.68
CA TRP A 488 -20.66 -31.06 -16.60
C TRP A 488 -19.90 -31.86 -15.54
N VAL A 489 -19.00 -32.75 -15.93
CA VAL A 489 -18.13 -33.46 -14.99
C VAL A 489 -17.19 -32.48 -14.25
N MET A 490 -16.68 -31.44 -14.93
CA MET A 490 -15.95 -30.34 -14.26
C MET A 490 -16.82 -29.56 -13.27
N ALA A 491 -18.10 -29.34 -13.60
CA ALA A 491 -19.08 -28.68 -12.72
C ALA A 491 -19.36 -29.50 -11.46
N MET A 492 -19.37 -30.83 -11.59
CA MET A 492 -19.45 -31.78 -10.48
C MET A 492 -18.14 -31.91 -9.69
N GLY A 493 -17.08 -31.23 -10.11
CA GLY A 493 -15.86 -31.07 -9.32
C GLY A 493 -14.88 -32.24 -9.37
N ILE A 494 -14.85 -33.01 -10.47
CA ILE A 494 -13.88 -34.09 -10.67
C ILE A 494 -12.44 -33.60 -10.42
N PRO A 495 -11.58 -34.39 -9.75
CA PRO A 495 -10.21 -33.98 -9.42
C PRO A 495 -9.23 -34.14 -10.59
N LEU A 496 -9.64 -33.80 -11.81
CA LEU A 496 -8.80 -33.86 -13.02
C LEU A 496 -8.52 -32.47 -13.59
N THR A 497 -7.38 -32.35 -14.28
CA THR A 497 -7.11 -31.16 -15.09
C THR A 497 -7.94 -31.22 -16.37
N ARG A 498 -8.17 -30.07 -17.01
CA ARG A 498 -8.85 -30.03 -18.32
C ARG A 498 -8.09 -30.82 -19.39
N ALA A 499 -6.77 -30.83 -19.33
CA ALA A 499 -5.93 -31.61 -20.24
C ALA A 499 -6.17 -33.12 -20.06
N ALA A 500 -6.21 -33.60 -18.80
CA ALA A 500 -6.52 -35.00 -18.50
C ALA A 500 -7.94 -35.38 -18.96
N LEU A 501 -8.94 -34.55 -18.68
CA LEU A 501 -10.32 -34.79 -19.11
C LEU A 501 -10.45 -34.87 -20.64
N ASN A 502 -9.80 -33.97 -21.36
CA ASN A 502 -9.83 -34.00 -22.82
C ASN A 502 -9.13 -35.25 -23.39
N ALA A 503 -8.07 -35.73 -22.74
CA ALA A 503 -7.32 -36.92 -23.14
C ALA A 503 -8.02 -38.25 -22.78
N SER A 504 -8.97 -38.23 -21.84
CA SER A 504 -9.68 -39.45 -21.41
C SER A 504 -10.64 -40.00 -22.46
N ASP A 505 -11.06 -39.18 -23.43
CA ASP A 505 -12.11 -39.50 -24.41
C ASP A 505 -13.45 -40.00 -23.85
N GLU A 506 -13.63 -39.99 -22.53
CA GLU A 506 -14.85 -40.32 -21.82
C GLU A 506 -15.98 -39.37 -22.24
N ARG A 507 -17.02 -39.89 -22.89
CA ARG A 507 -18.15 -39.11 -23.41
C ARG A 507 -19.45 -39.34 -22.65
N SER A 508 -19.54 -40.37 -21.81
CA SER A 508 -20.73 -40.67 -21.02
C SER A 508 -20.44 -40.94 -19.54
N TRP A 509 -21.47 -40.76 -18.73
CA TRP A 509 -21.47 -41.01 -17.30
C TRP A 509 -21.19 -42.48 -16.98
N SER A 510 -21.75 -43.39 -17.77
CA SER A 510 -21.53 -44.83 -17.63
C SER A 510 -20.07 -45.20 -17.84
N GLN A 511 -19.44 -44.74 -18.94
CA GLN A 511 -18.04 -45.03 -19.23
C GLN A 511 -17.13 -44.55 -18.08
N LEU A 512 -17.33 -43.31 -17.62
CA LEU A 512 -16.58 -42.72 -16.50
C LEU A 512 -16.70 -43.54 -15.20
N LEU A 513 -17.89 -44.06 -14.90
CA LEU A 513 -18.10 -44.89 -13.72
C LEU A 513 -17.34 -46.22 -13.81
N PHE A 514 -17.18 -46.79 -15.00
CA PHE A 514 -16.45 -48.06 -15.20
C PHE A 514 -14.92 -47.89 -15.30
N SER A 515 -14.39 -46.70 -15.57
CA SER A 515 -12.94 -46.52 -15.74
C SER A 515 -12.15 -46.79 -14.44
N THR A 516 -11.06 -47.53 -14.56
CA THR A 516 -10.25 -48.02 -13.42
C THR A 516 -9.23 -46.99 -12.94
N GLU A 517 -8.66 -47.19 -11.75
CA GLU A 517 -7.58 -46.31 -11.26
C GLU A 517 -6.38 -46.30 -12.23
N GLN A 518 -6.02 -47.48 -12.76
CA GLN A 518 -4.91 -47.63 -13.71
C GLN A 518 -5.14 -46.83 -15.00
N PHE A 519 -6.39 -46.78 -15.49
CA PHE A 519 -6.74 -45.93 -16.64
C PHE A 519 -6.48 -44.45 -16.34
N TRP A 520 -6.96 -43.93 -15.21
CA TRP A 520 -6.76 -42.53 -14.84
C TRP A 520 -5.27 -42.18 -14.68
N GLN A 521 -4.45 -43.11 -14.18
CA GLN A 521 -3.01 -42.91 -14.01
C GLN A 521 -2.26 -42.69 -15.34
N GLN A 522 -2.80 -43.15 -16.46
CA GLN A 522 -2.19 -42.98 -17.79
C GLN A 522 -2.42 -41.58 -18.37
N LEU A 523 -3.30 -40.77 -17.76
CA LEU A 523 -3.67 -39.47 -18.30
C LEU A 523 -2.65 -38.37 -17.92
N PRO A 524 -2.50 -37.33 -18.78
CA PRO A 524 -1.56 -36.24 -18.56
C PRO A 524 -1.70 -35.58 -17.18
N GLY A 525 -0.61 -35.59 -16.43
CA GLY A 525 -0.56 -35.00 -15.10
C GLY A 525 -1.42 -35.72 -14.07
N THR A 526 -1.78 -36.98 -14.24
CA THR A 526 -2.60 -37.74 -13.28
C THR A 526 -1.78 -38.85 -12.62
N GLY A 527 -1.07 -38.52 -11.54
CA GLY A 527 -0.37 -39.54 -10.73
C GLY A 527 -1.33 -40.36 -9.86
N SER A 528 -0.80 -41.39 -9.19
CA SER A 528 -1.56 -42.32 -8.33
C SER A 528 -2.48 -41.63 -7.31
N GLY A 529 -2.01 -40.58 -6.64
CA GLY A 529 -2.83 -39.84 -5.68
C GLY A 529 -4.05 -39.15 -6.32
N ARG A 530 -3.90 -38.61 -7.53
CA ARG A 530 -5.01 -37.97 -8.26
C ARG A 530 -5.96 -39.01 -8.83
N ALA A 531 -5.44 -40.11 -9.36
CA ALA A 531 -6.26 -41.23 -9.83
C ALA A 531 -7.14 -41.79 -8.70
N ARG A 532 -6.57 -42.01 -7.51
CA ARG A 532 -7.34 -42.43 -6.33
C ARG A 532 -8.44 -41.42 -5.95
N GLN A 533 -8.15 -40.12 -6.00
CA GLN A 533 -9.16 -39.09 -5.76
C GLN A 533 -10.31 -39.14 -6.80
N VAL A 534 -10.04 -39.50 -8.06
CA VAL A 534 -11.09 -39.71 -9.06
C VAL A 534 -11.96 -40.91 -8.69
N ILE A 535 -11.36 -42.01 -8.23
CA ILE A 535 -12.09 -43.18 -7.74
C ILE A 535 -12.96 -42.82 -6.53
N GLU A 536 -12.41 -42.16 -5.52
CA GLU A 536 -13.16 -41.69 -4.35
C GLU A 536 -14.30 -40.74 -4.74
N TRP A 537 -14.06 -39.86 -5.72
CA TRP A 537 -15.05 -38.92 -6.22
C TRP A 537 -16.19 -39.62 -6.94
N LYS A 538 -15.91 -40.57 -7.85
CA LYS A 538 -16.97 -41.27 -8.60
C LYS A 538 -17.78 -42.23 -7.71
N GLU A 539 -17.16 -42.79 -6.67
CA GLU A 539 -17.82 -43.67 -5.71
C GLU A 539 -18.67 -42.91 -4.69
N ASN A 540 -18.49 -41.59 -4.57
CA ASN A 540 -19.22 -40.77 -3.62
C ASN A 540 -20.74 -40.76 -3.90
N ALA A 541 -21.53 -41.05 -2.86
CA ALA A 541 -22.98 -41.13 -2.97
C ALA A 541 -23.66 -39.83 -3.43
N GLN A 542 -23.16 -38.65 -3.01
CA GLN A 542 -23.71 -37.36 -3.46
C GLN A 542 -23.44 -37.15 -4.96
N ILE A 543 -22.25 -37.52 -5.43
CA ILE A 543 -21.87 -37.43 -6.84
C ILE A 543 -22.74 -38.35 -7.70
N LYS A 544 -22.94 -39.61 -7.29
CA LYS A 544 -23.85 -40.54 -7.97
C LYS A 544 -25.28 -40.00 -8.02
N LYS A 545 -25.81 -39.47 -6.91
CA LYS A 545 -27.15 -38.85 -6.84
C LYS A 545 -27.27 -37.68 -7.82
N LEU A 546 -26.23 -36.83 -7.94
CA LEU A 546 -26.22 -35.75 -8.93
C LEU A 546 -26.18 -36.26 -10.37
N GLY A 547 -25.39 -37.31 -10.65
CA GLY A 547 -25.33 -37.94 -11.97
C GLY A 547 -26.69 -38.49 -12.41
N SER A 548 -27.36 -39.26 -11.55
CA SER A 548 -28.72 -39.76 -11.81
C SER A 548 -29.74 -38.63 -11.99
N TRP A 549 -29.61 -37.56 -11.21
CA TRP A 549 -30.48 -36.39 -11.36
C TRP A 549 -30.26 -35.68 -12.71
N LEU A 550 -29.02 -35.51 -13.16
CA LEU A 550 -28.72 -34.93 -14.47
C LEU A 550 -29.23 -35.79 -15.63
N ALA A 551 -29.18 -37.13 -15.49
CA ALA A 551 -29.78 -38.05 -16.45
C ALA A 551 -31.30 -37.86 -16.54
N ALA A 552 -31.98 -37.71 -15.41
CA ALA A 552 -33.42 -37.41 -15.37
C ALA A 552 -33.77 -36.05 -15.99
N GLN A 553 -32.82 -35.09 -16.00
CA GLN A 553 -32.95 -33.81 -16.71
C GLN A 553 -32.51 -33.84 -18.18
N GLN A 554 -32.20 -35.03 -18.72
CA GLN A 554 -31.79 -35.24 -20.12
C GLN A 554 -30.55 -34.43 -20.52
N ILE A 555 -29.59 -34.26 -19.61
CA ILE A 555 -28.32 -33.60 -19.92
C ILE A 555 -27.43 -34.55 -20.73
N THR A 556 -26.97 -34.10 -21.90
CA THR A 556 -26.15 -34.90 -22.82
C THR A 556 -24.94 -35.53 -22.14
N GLY A 557 -24.79 -36.85 -22.30
CA GLY A 557 -23.74 -37.65 -21.69
C GLY A 557 -24.10 -38.25 -20.33
N PHE A 558 -25.26 -37.91 -19.75
CA PHE A 558 -25.80 -38.57 -18.56
C PHE A 558 -26.99 -39.43 -18.99
N GLU A 559 -26.77 -40.73 -19.10
CA GLU A 559 -27.81 -41.71 -19.41
C GLU A 559 -28.37 -42.33 -18.10
N PRO A 560 -29.66 -42.72 -18.06
CA PRO A 560 -30.31 -43.32 -16.88
C PRO A 560 -29.64 -44.59 -16.35
#